data_AF-A0AAV9CZ14-F1
#
_entry.id   AF-A0AAV9CZ14-F1
#
_cell.length_a   1.000
_cell.length_b   1.000
_cell.length_c   1.000
_cell.angle_alpha   90.00
_cell.angle_beta   90.00
_cell.angle_gamma   90.00
#
_symmetry.space_group_name_H-M   'P 1'
#
loop_
_entity.id
_entity.type
_entity.pdbx_description
1 polymer ?
#
loop_
_entity_poly.entity_id
_entity_poly.type
_entity_poly.pdbx_seq_one_letter_code
_entity_poly.pdbx_strand_id
1 'polypeptide(L)'
;MVVLLLLRFVRREQGGLPRSSLFYNGCPNRLDNSYYKNLQIQRGLFFSDQILWHDPATKNTVGALANNTGIWEAKFTAAMIRLGSIDVKIGDDGEVRKNCRVVN
;
A
#
# COMPACT_ATOMS: atom_id res chain seq x y z
N MET A 1 15.50 -12.51 16.94
CA MET A 1 16.07 -11.16 17.23
C MET A 1 15.74 -10.12 16.16
N VAL A 2 15.71 -10.43 14.86
CA VAL A 2 15.45 -9.44 13.78
C VAL A 2 14.02 -8.88 13.79
N VAL A 3 12.98 -9.71 14.03
CA VAL A 3 11.58 -9.26 14.09
C VAL A 3 11.28 -8.37 15.31
N LEU A 4 11.90 -8.67 16.46
CA LEU A 4 11.82 -7.85 17.67
C LEU A 4 12.58 -6.53 17.55
N LEU A 5 13.68 -6.49 16.77
CA LEU A 5 14.39 -5.26 16.46
C LEU A 5 13.58 -4.37 15.50
N LEU A 6 12.92 -4.93 14.49
CA LEU A 6 12.03 -4.20 13.59
C LEU A 6 10.80 -3.62 14.33
N LEU A 7 10.17 -4.39 15.22
CA LEU A 7 9.04 -3.89 16.02
C LEU A 7 9.45 -2.82 17.06
N ARG A 8 10.64 -2.94 17.66
CA ARG A 8 11.18 -1.91 18.57
C ARG A 8 11.61 -0.63 17.82
N PHE A 9 12.05 -0.75 16.56
CA PHE A 9 12.35 0.36 15.68
C PHE A 9 11.07 1.09 15.23
N VAL A 10 10.04 0.36 14.79
CA VAL A 10 8.73 0.93 14.39
C VAL A 10 8.02 1.63 15.55
N ARG A 11 8.09 1.10 16.79
CA ARG A 11 7.46 1.74 17.96
C ARG A 11 8.16 3.05 18.39
N ARG A 12 9.45 3.23 18.09
CA ARG A 12 10.18 4.46 18.40
C ARG A 12 9.92 5.59 17.41
N GLU A 13 9.57 5.30 16.15
CA GLU A 13 9.30 6.34 15.14
C GLU A 13 7.83 6.78 15.05
N GLN A 14 6.87 5.95 15.49
CA GLN A 14 5.43 6.27 15.40
C GLN A 14 4.88 6.94 16.67
N GLY A 15 5.72 7.14 17.70
CA GLY A 15 5.36 7.77 18.96
C GLY A 15 5.41 9.29 18.91
N GLY A 16 4.52 9.92 18.13
CA GLY A 16 4.31 11.38 18.18
C GLY A 16 4.43 12.15 16.85
N LEU A 17 4.01 11.56 15.73
CA LEU A 17 4.08 12.28 14.44
C LEU A 17 3.09 13.47 14.41
N PRO A 18 3.56 14.69 14.06
CA PRO A 18 2.67 15.80 13.74
C PRO A 18 1.87 15.46 12.48
N ARG A 19 0.70 16.09 12.35
CA ARG A 19 -0.30 15.91 11.29
C ARG A 19 0.34 15.44 9.97
N SER A 20 0.10 14.17 9.62
CA SER A 20 0.71 13.41 8.50
C SER A 20 0.63 14.10 7.12
N SER A 21 -0.19 15.15 7.00
CA SER A 21 -0.33 15.98 5.82
C SER A 21 0.89 16.84 5.46
N LEU A 22 1.84 17.04 6.37
CA LEU A 22 2.98 17.94 6.12
C LEU A 22 4.15 17.28 5.36
N PHE A 23 4.18 15.96 5.25
CA PHE A 23 5.29 15.23 4.60
C PHE A 23 4.94 14.66 3.22
N TYR A 24 3.65 14.55 2.88
CA TYR A 24 3.20 13.95 1.64
C TYR A 24 3.14 14.98 0.50
N ASN A 25 3.97 14.84 -0.53
CA ASN A 25 3.86 15.67 -1.74
C ASN A 25 2.76 15.11 -2.65
N GLY A 26 1.50 15.37 -2.30
CA GLY A 26 0.31 14.92 -3.02
C GLY A 26 -0.97 15.30 -2.27
N CYS A 27 -2.13 15.03 -2.86
CA CYS A 27 -3.40 15.26 -2.17
C CYS A 27 -3.75 14.01 -1.33
N PRO A 28 -3.84 14.10 0.02
CA PRO A 28 -4.04 12.93 0.87
C PRO A 28 -5.32 12.13 0.55
N ASN A 29 -6.30 12.80 -0.06
CA ASN A 29 -7.60 12.23 -0.38
C ASN A 29 -7.74 11.86 -1.88
N ARG A 30 -6.64 11.90 -2.65
CA ARG A 30 -6.63 11.53 -4.06
C ARG A 30 -5.84 10.24 -4.24
N LEU A 31 -6.46 9.30 -4.96
CA LEU A 31 -5.77 8.11 -5.43
C LEU A 31 -4.99 8.47 -6.70
N ASP A 32 -3.68 8.57 -6.58
CA ASP A 32 -2.76 8.86 -7.68
C ASP A 32 -1.39 8.19 -7.44
N ASN A 33 -0.43 8.42 -8.34
CA ASN A 33 0.91 7.85 -8.22
C ASN A 33 1.87 8.66 -7.33
N SER A 34 1.39 9.67 -6.60
CA SER A 34 2.23 10.48 -5.69
C SER A 34 2.87 9.64 -4.58
N TYR A 35 2.23 8.53 -4.19
CA TYR A 35 2.81 7.55 -3.25
C TYR A 35 4.20 7.10 -3.72
N TYR A 36 4.33 6.66 -4.97
CA TYR A 36 5.61 6.19 -5.52
C TYR A 36 6.62 7.32 -5.72
N LYS A 37 6.17 8.54 -6.03
CA LYS A 37 7.03 9.73 -6.09
C LYS A 37 7.61 10.08 -4.72
N ASN A 38 6.83 9.92 -3.66
CA ASN A 38 7.28 10.15 -2.28
C ASN A 38 8.37 9.16 -1.86
N LEU A 39 8.32 7.91 -2.33
CA LEU A 39 9.38 6.92 -2.03
C LEU A 39 10.74 7.31 -2.62
N GLN A 40 10.75 7.93 -3.81
CA GLN A 40 11.98 8.39 -4.47
C GLN A 40 12.70 9.49 -3.69
N ILE A 41 11.94 10.32 -2.96
CA ILE A 41 12.46 11.41 -2.12
C ILE A 41 12.54 11.03 -0.64
N GLN A 42 12.53 9.73 -0.33
CA GLN A 42 12.67 9.18 1.03
C GLN A 42 11.57 9.65 2.01
N ARG A 43 10.35 9.79 1.51
CA ARG A 43 9.17 10.18 2.30
C ARG A 43 8.11 9.07 2.41
N GLY A 44 8.54 7.81 2.39
CA GLY A 44 7.68 6.69 2.80
C GLY A 44 7.32 6.80 4.28
N LEU A 45 6.04 6.63 4.62
CA LEU A 45 5.57 6.75 6.01
C LEU A 45 5.98 5.55 6.85
N PHE A 46 5.93 4.35 6.26
CA PHE A 46 6.36 3.13 6.91
C PHE A 46 7.68 2.62 6.32
N PHE A 47 8.45 1.91 7.14
CA PHE A 47 9.65 1.21 6.68
C PHE A 47 9.35 0.25 5.50
N SER A 48 8.20 -0.43 5.55
CA SER A 48 7.73 -1.30 4.46
C SER A 48 7.41 -0.55 3.17
N ASP A 49 7.10 0.75 3.23
CA ASP A 49 6.94 1.56 2.03
C ASP A 49 8.32 1.91 1.46
N GLN A 50 9.20 2.41 2.33
CA GLN A 50 10.49 2.93 1.90
C GLN A 50 11.41 1.83 1.35
N ILE A 51 11.30 0.59 1.85
CA ILE A 51 12.08 -0.55 1.35
C ILE A 51 11.79 -0.86 -0.13
N LEU A 52 10.60 -0.55 -0.65
CA LEU A 52 10.24 -0.76 -2.07
C LEU A 52 11.13 0.05 -3.04
N TRP A 53 11.68 1.18 -2.59
CA TRP A 53 12.60 1.97 -3.40
C TRP A 53 14.06 1.56 -3.19
N HIS A 54 14.41 1.04 -2.01
CA HIS A 54 15.77 0.63 -1.68
C HIS A 54 16.12 -0.77 -2.19
N ASP A 55 15.15 -1.68 -2.25
CA ASP A 55 15.37 -3.03 -2.74
C ASP A 55 15.57 -3.03 -4.28
N PRO A 56 16.72 -3.52 -4.80
CA PRO A 56 17.00 -3.59 -6.22
C PRO A 56 15.91 -4.32 -7.03
N ALA A 57 15.25 -5.32 -6.44
CA ALA A 57 14.23 -6.11 -7.11
C ALA A 57 12.96 -5.30 -7.42
N THR A 58 12.64 -4.30 -6.59
CA THR A 58 11.40 -3.52 -6.69
C THR A 58 11.61 -2.09 -7.16
N LYS A 59 12.84 -1.56 -7.02
CA LYS A 59 13.22 -0.19 -7.38
C LYS A 59 12.81 0.23 -8.79
N ASN A 60 13.07 -0.62 -9.79
CA ASN A 60 12.72 -0.31 -11.18
C ASN A 60 11.21 -0.16 -11.39
N THR A 61 10.42 -1.04 -10.75
CA THR A 61 8.96 -0.98 -10.78
C THR A 61 8.47 0.30 -10.11
N VAL A 62 8.98 0.64 -8.92
CA VAL A 62 8.64 1.90 -8.24
C VAL A 62 8.96 3.11 -9.11
N GLY A 63 10.11 3.12 -9.79
CA GLY A 63 10.48 4.18 -10.71
C GLY A 63 9.49 4.34 -11.87
N ALA A 64 9.08 3.24 -12.50
CA ALA A 64 8.11 3.27 -13.59
C ALA A 64 6.73 3.79 -13.12
N LEU A 65 6.27 3.35 -11.95
CA LEU A 65 4.98 3.77 -11.38
C LEU A 65 5.00 5.26 -10.96
N ALA A 66 6.12 5.74 -10.43
CA ALA A 66 6.29 7.15 -10.07
C ALA A 66 6.32 8.08 -11.30
N ASN A 67 6.97 7.65 -12.38
CA ASN A 67 7.22 8.50 -13.55
C ASN A 67 6.05 8.52 -14.55
N ASN A 68 5.20 7.49 -14.58
CA ASN A 68 4.11 7.39 -15.54
C ASN A 68 2.78 7.00 -14.87
N THR A 69 1.85 7.96 -14.82
CA THR A 69 0.52 7.77 -14.22
C THR A 69 -0.29 6.69 -14.93
N GLY A 70 -0.25 6.60 -16.26
CA GLY A 70 -1.00 5.58 -16.99
C GLY A 70 -0.49 4.16 -16.74
N ILE A 71 0.83 3.97 -16.58
CA ILE A 71 1.39 2.67 -16.17
C ILE A 71 0.93 2.31 -14.76
N TRP A 72 0.94 3.28 -13.85
CA TRP A 72 0.45 3.08 -12.49
C TRP A 72 -1.02 2.68 -12.45
N GLU A 73 -1.90 3.42 -13.15
CA GLU A 73 -3.33 3.10 -13.24
C GLU A 73 -3.54 1.69 -13.79
N ALA A 74 -2.92 1.34 -14.92
CA ALA A 74 -3.06 0.02 -15.52
C ALA A 74 -2.61 -1.11 -14.59
N LYS A 75 -1.48 -0.94 -13.89
CA LYS A 75 -0.96 -1.94 -12.94
C LYS A 75 -1.83 -2.04 -11.70
N PHE A 76 -2.32 -0.91 -11.18
CA PHE A 76 -3.20 -0.87 -10.03
C PHE A 76 -4.53 -1.58 -10.34
N THR A 77 -5.17 -1.27 -11.47
CA THR A 77 -6.40 -1.93 -11.91
C THR A 77 -6.21 -3.44 -12.06
N ALA A 78 -5.14 -3.87 -12.74
CA ALA A 78 -4.84 -5.30 -12.91
C ALA A 78 -4.61 -6.01 -11.56
N ALA A 79 -3.92 -5.36 -10.62
CA ALA A 79 -3.70 -5.91 -9.29
C ALA A 79 -5.02 -6.04 -8.50
N MET A 80 -5.90 -5.06 -8.57
CA MET A 80 -7.19 -5.09 -7.88
C MET A 80 -8.15 -6.13 -8.45
N ILE A 81 -8.15 -6.34 -9.77
CA ILE A 81 -8.90 -7.45 -10.40
C ILE A 81 -8.40 -8.79 -9.87
N ARG A 82 -7.08 -8.99 -9.86
CA ARG A 82 -6.49 -10.25 -9.37
C ARG A 82 -6.77 -10.44 -7.88
N LEU A 83 -6.67 -9.40 -7.07
CA LEU A 83 -6.99 -9.45 -5.64
C LEU A 83 -8.45 -9.85 -5.41
N GLY A 84 -9.38 -9.28 -6.18
CA GLY A 84 -10.81 -9.58 -6.10
C GLY A 84 -11.19 -10.99 -6.55
N SER A 85 -10.29 -11.70 -7.23
CA SER A 85 -10.49 -13.09 -7.68
C SER A 85 -9.95 -14.16 -6.73
N ILE A 86 -9.29 -13.77 -5.62
CA ILE A 86 -8.74 -14.73 -4.65
C ILE A 86 -9.86 -15.32 -3.80
N ASP A 87 -9.92 -16.65 -3.74
CA ASP A 87 -10.82 -17.45 -2.87
C ASP A 87 -12.29 -16.98 -2.88
N VAL A 88 -12.79 -16.65 -4.08
CA VAL A 88 -14.19 -16.22 -4.26
C VAL A 88 -15.12 -17.42 -4.11
N LYS A 89 -16.13 -17.23 -3.26
CA LYS A 89 -17.24 -18.15 -3.03
C LYS A 89 -18.26 -18.08 -4.17
N ILE A 90 -18.48 -19.21 -4.85
CA ILE A 90 -19.35 -19.30 -6.05
C ILE A 90 -20.34 -20.47 -5.87
N GLY A 91 -21.55 -20.31 -6.39
CA GLY A 91 -22.60 -21.34 -6.31
C GLY A 91 -23.05 -21.54 -4.86
N ASP A 92 -23.09 -22.79 -4.43
CA ASP A 92 -23.54 -23.17 -3.09
C ASP A 92 -22.42 -23.09 -2.02
N ASP A 93 -21.21 -22.65 -2.38
CA ASP A 93 -20.08 -22.48 -1.45
C ASP A 93 -20.19 -21.17 -0.65
N GLY A 94 -21.27 -20.98 0.11
CA GLY A 94 -21.49 -19.80 0.95
C GLY A 94 -22.96 -19.37 1.02
N GLU A 95 -23.17 -18.11 1.40
CA GLU A 95 -24.51 -17.52 1.48
C GLU A 95 -24.47 -16.02 1.17
N VAL A 96 -25.60 -15.50 0.69
CA VAL A 96 -25.83 -14.06 0.61
C VAL A 96 -26.37 -13.57 1.96
N ARG A 97 -25.54 -12.84 2.71
CA ARG A 97 -25.91 -12.34 4.04
C ARG A 97 -26.93 -11.22 3.95
N LYS A 98 -27.99 -11.30 4.76
CA LYS A 98 -28.95 -10.20 4.94
C LYS A 98 -28.39 -9.09 5.83
N ASN A 99 -27.47 -9.46 6.73
CA ASN A 99 -26.72 -8.55 7.57
C ASN A 99 -25.26 -9.02 7.59
N CYS A 100 -24.32 -8.22 7.09
CA CYS A 100 -22.92 -8.62 6.95
C CYS A 100 -22.23 -8.97 8.28
N ARG A 101 -22.79 -8.55 9.42
CA ARG A 101 -22.23 -8.74 10.76
C ARG A 101 -22.55 -10.10 11.38
N VAL A 102 -23.54 -10.82 10.86
CA VAL A 102 -23.98 -12.12 11.39
C VAL A 102 -24.10 -13.15 10.26
N VAL A 103 -23.90 -14.42 10.59
CA VAL A 103 -24.29 -15.53 9.71
C VAL A 103 -25.81 -15.64 9.75
N ASN A 104 -26.44 -15.97 8.61
CA ASN A 104 -27.90 -16.09 8.58
C ASN A 104 -28.43 -17.28 9.42
#